data_AF-A0A5B7IPE1-F1
#
_entry.id   AF-A0A5B7IPE1-F1
#
_cell.length_a   1.000
_cell.length_b   1.000
_cell.length_c   1.000
_cell.angle_alpha   90.00
_cell.angle_beta   90.00
_cell.angle_gamma   90.00
#
_symmetry.space_group_name_H-M   'P 1'
#
loop_
_entity.id
_entity.type
_entity.pdbx_description
1 polymer ?
#
loop_
_entity_poly.entity_id
_entity_poly.type
_entity_poly.pdbx_seq_one_letter_code
_entity_poly.pdbx_strand_id
1 'polypeptide(L)' 'MDRWVEESTRYRGEEEPLLLDFVFTKKPEPPPSVQYLSPMGRSDHVTLELEIQKEDGISYRDDYKKERD' A
#
# COMPACT_ATOMS: atom_id res chain seq x y z
N MET A 1 -8.92 -9.56 7.71
CA MET A 1 -7.96 -8.54 7.23
C MET A 1 -7.48 -9.06 5.92
N ASP A 2 -7.55 -8.24 4.90
CA ASP A 2 -7.34 -8.64 3.52
C ASP A 2 -6.14 -7.89 2.96
N ARG A 3 -5.36 -8.60 2.15
CA ARG A 3 -4.18 -8.07 1.46
C ARG A 3 -4.60 -7.64 0.06
N TRP A 4 -4.35 -6.38 -0.28
CA TRP A 4 -4.82 -5.82 -1.55
C TRP A 4 -3.74 -5.76 -2.63
N VAL A 5 -2.47 -5.90 -2.24
CA VAL A 5 -1.35 -5.91 -3.20
C VAL A 5 -1.06 -7.34 -3.62
N GLU A 6 -1.09 -7.56 -4.92
CA GLU A 6 -0.91 -8.88 -5.55
C GLU A 6 0.25 -8.89 -6.55
N GLU A 7 0.65 -7.72 -7.06
CA GLU A 7 1.71 -7.60 -8.07
C GLU A 7 3.06 -7.25 -7.46
N SER A 8 4.14 -7.55 -8.19
CA SER A 8 5.48 -7.13 -7.78
C SER A 8 5.55 -5.61 -7.69
N THR A 9 6.17 -5.11 -6.63
CA THR A 9 6.21 -3.68 -6.34
C THR A 9 7.60 -3.10 -6.49
N ARG A 10 8.64 -3.94 -6.61
CA ARG A 10 10.01 -3.50 -6.82
C ARG A 10 10.54 -3.98 -8.17
N TYR A 11 11.10 -3.05 -8.94
CA TYR A 11 11.70 -3.30 -10.26
C TYR A 11 13.04 -2.58 -10.34
N ARG A 12 14.15 -3.34 -10.35
CA ARG A 12 15.50 -2.77 -10.36
C ARG A 12 16.34 -3.29 -11.50
N GLY A 13 16.29 -2.59 -12.64
CA GLY A 13 17.09 -2.94 -13.81
C GLY A 13 16.78 -4.36 -14.30
N GLU A 14 17.79 -5.23 -14.24
CA GLU A 14 17.69 -6.64 -14.63
C GLU A 14 17.40 -7.59 -13.45
N GLU A 15 17.28 -7.07 -12.21
CA GLU A 15 16.87 -7.88 -11.05
C GLU A 15 15.44 -8.42 -11.25
N GLU A 16 15.18 -9.62 -10.72
CA GLU A 16 13.83 -10.19 -10.73
C GLU A 16 12.85 -9.28 -9.97
N PRO A 17 11.64 -9.04 -10.50
CA PRO A 17 10.61 -8.28 -9.79
C PRO A 17 10.25 -8.94 -8.45
N LEU A 18 10.07 -8.12 -7.41
CA LEU A 18 9.74 -8.61 -6.07
C LEU A 18 8.47 -7.95 -5.53
N LEU A 19 7.61 -8.75 -4.91
CA LEU A 19 6.45 -8.31 -4.13
C LEU A 19 6.91 -8.02 -2.69
N LEU A 20 7.22 -6.76 -2.41
CA LEU A 20 7.79 -6.32 -1.13
C LEU A 20 6.88 -5.34 -0.37
N ASP A 21 6.00 -4.64 -1.08
CA ASP A 21 5.06 -3.70 -0.47
C ASP A 21 3.68 -4.35 -0.35
N PHE A 22 3.01 -4.09 0.77
CA PHE A 22 1.72 -4.68 1.07
C PHE A 22 0.80 -3.66 1.73
N VAL A 23 -0.49 -3.74 1.40
CA VAL A 23 -1.52 -2.98 2.09
C VAL A 23 -2.54 -3.95 2.67
N PHE A 24 -2.76 -3.84 3.98
CA PHE A 24 -3.72 -4.64 4.73
C PHE A 24 -4.81 -3.76 5.31
N THR A 25 -6.06 -4.12 5.09
CA THR A 25 -7.20 -3.44 5.71
C THR A 25 -8.18 -4.44 6.31
N LYS A 26 -9.09 -3.98 7.17
CA LYS A 26 -10.35 -4.69 7.40
C LYS A 26 -11.14 -4.69 6.09
N LYS A 27 -11.93 -5.72 5.81
CA LYS A 27 -12.74 -5.86 4.58
C LYS A 27 -13.69 -4.67 4.48
N PRO A 28 -13.38 -3.64 3.67
CA PRO A 28 -14.28 -2.53 3.51
C PRO A 28 -15.36 -2.92 2.50
N GLU A 29 -16.56 -2.40 2.67
CA GLU A 29 -17.63 -2.53 1.69
C GLU A 29 -17.97 -1.13 1.16
N PRO A 30 -17.75 -0.86 -0.15
CA PRO A 30 -17.23 -1.76 -1.18
C PRO A 30 -15.70 -2.01 -1.07
N PRO A 31 -15.18 -3.06 -1.75
CA PRO A 31 -13.74 -3.31 -1.84
C PRO A 31 -12.98 -2.09 -2.38
N PRO A 32 -11.75 -1.84 -1.91
CA PRO A 32 -10.97 -0.70 -2.34
C PRO A 32 -10.40 -0.95 -3.74
N SER A 33 -10.14 0.13 -4.48
CA SER A 33 -9.43 0.04 -5.76
C SER A 33 -7.94 0.30 -5.55
N VAL A 34 -7.09 -0.60 -6.03
CA VAL A 34 -5.63 -0.48 -6.02
C VAL A 34 -5.16 -0.11 -7.41
N GLN A 35 -4.29 0.89 -7.52
CA GLN A 35 -3.57 1.22 -8.75
C GLN A 35 -2.06 1.13 -8.54
N TYR A 36 -1.39 0.62 -9.57
CA TYR A 36 0.07 0.49 -9.62
C TYR A 36 0.59 1.54 -10.59
N LEU A 37 1.18 2.60 -10.05
CA LEU A 37 1.68 3.75 -10.80
C LEU A 37 3.20 3.70 -10.94
N SER A 38 3.72 4.36 -11.98
CA SER A 38 5.17 4.46 -12.18
C SER A 38 5.87 4.99 -10.93
N PRO A 39 7.07 4.47 -10.59
CA PRO A 39 7.83 4.94 -9.44
C PRO A 39 7.99 6.45 -9.40
N MET A 40 7.69 7.06 -8.26
CA MET A 40 7.92 8.49 -8.07
C MET A 40 9.41 8.79 -7.90
N GLY A 41 9.93 9.66 -8.76
CA GLY A 41 11.31 10.17 -8.67
C GLY A 41 12.37 9.10 -8.98
N ARG A 42 13.23 8.79 -8.00
CA ARG A 42 14.34 7.82 -8.15
C ARG A 42 14.07 6.50 -7.41
N SER A 43 12.83 6.26 -6.99
CA SER A 43 12.42 5.01 -6.35
C SER A 43 12.55 3.85 -7.34
N ASP A 44 13.04 2.70 -6.88
CA ASP A 44 12.93 1.42 -7.58
C ASP A 44 11.63 0.67 -7.23
N HIS A 45 10.80 1.26 -6.38
CA HIS A 45 9.46 0.77 -6.03
C HIS A 45 8.34 1.53 -6.76
N VAL A 46 7.36 0.77 -7.25
CA VAL A 46 6.08 1.22 -7.80
C VAL A 46 5.33 2.05 -6.77
N THR A 47 4.64 3.09 -7.25
CA THR A 47 3.76 3.88 -6.39
C THR A 47 2.40 3.21 -6.31
N LEU A 48 2.00 2.79 -5.11
CA LEU A 48 0.68 2.20 -4.87
C LEU A 48 -0.31 3.29 -4.47
N GLU A 49 -1.40 3.41 -5.22
CA GLU A 49 -2.53 4.28 -4.88
C GLU A 49 -3.73 3.42 -4.51
N LEU A 50 -4.30 3.67 -3.31
CA LEU A 50 -5.45 2.94 -2.81
C LEU A 50 -6.60 3.91 -2.54
N GLU A 51 -7.71 3.72 -3.24
CA GLU A 51 -8.96 4.42 -2.96
C GLU A 51 -9.84 3.55 -2.05
N ILE A 52 -10.13 4.05 -0.85
CA ILE A 52 -11.03 3.41 0.11
C ILE A 52 -12.15 4.40 0.42
N GLN A 53 -13.40 3.95 0.35
CA GLN A 53 -14.53 4.75 0.82
C GLN A 53 -14.44 4.91 2.34
N LYS A 54 -14.71 6.12 2.83
CA LYS A 54 -14.80 6.37 4.27
C LYS A 54 -16.04 5.66 4.83
N GLU A 55 -15.82 4.66 5.68
CA GLU A 55 -16.85 4.23 6.62
C GLU A 55 -17.04 5.29 7.72
N ASP A 56 -18.29 5.47 8.17
CA ASP A 56 -18.65 6.23 9.38
C ASP A 56 -18.07 5.55 10.63
N GLY A 57 -16.75 5.66 10.83
CA GLY A 57 -16.03 4.97 11.90
C GLY A 57 -14.51 4.91 11.77
N ILE A 58 -13.92 5.42 10.67
CA ILE A 58 -12.45 5.47 10.52
C ILE A 58 -11.87 6.50 11.49
N SER A 59 -11.41 6.03 12.64
CA SER A 59 -10.65 6.80 13.62
C SER A 59 -9.16 6.69 13.30
N TYR A 60 -8.54 7.81 12.93
CA TYR A 60 -7.10 7.91 12.77
C TYR A 60 -6.45 7.87 14.16
N ARG A 61 -5.57 6.89 14.38
CA ARG A 61 -4.66 6.87 15.53
C ARG A 61 -3.23 7.00 15.03
N ASP A 62 -2.53 8.03 15.49
CA ASP A 62 -1.11 8.30 15.22
C ASP A 62 -0.19 7.78 16.34
N ASP A 63 -0.68 6.84 17.15
CA ASP A 63 0.08 6.27 18.28
C ASP A 63 1.32 5.48 17.84
N TYR A 64 1.35 4.96 16.61
CA TYR A 64 2.51 4.26 16.03
C TYR A 64 3.77 5.13 15.84
N LYS A 65 3.66 6.46 15.93
CA LYS A 65 4.83 7.37 15.86
C LYS A 65 5.56 7.49 17.19
N LYS A 66 4.98 6.96 18.27
CA LYS A 66 5.61 6.91 19.59
C LYS A 66 6.37 5.60 19.71
N GLU A 67 7.59 5.56 19.20
CA GLU A 67 8.73 4.82 19.78
C GLU A 67 9.91 4.80 18.80
N ARG A 68 10.87 5.69 19.07
CA ARG A 68 12.31 5.51 18.86
C ARG A 68 13.02 6.41 19.87
N ASP A 69 13.15 5.94 21.10
CA ASP A 69 14.19 6.39 22.04
C ASP A 69 15.43 5.52 21.85
#